data_AF-A0A318E933-F1
#
_entry.id   AF-A0A318E933-F1
#
_cell.length_a   1.000
_cell.length_b   1.000
_cell.length_c   1.000
_cell.angle_alpha   90.00
_cell.angle_beta   90.00
_cell.angle_gamma   90.00
#
_symmetry.space_group_name_H-M   'P 1'
#
loop_
_entity.id
_entity.type
_entity.pdbx_description
1 polymer ?
#
loop_
_entity_poly.entity_id
_entity_poly.type
_entity_poly.pdbx_seq_one_letter_code
_entity_poly.pdbx_strand_id
1 'polypeptide(L)'
;MGRTVFDERSVPTESGGFFLRIRNRGLIAAASRRNPVDELAPATVQALERIARSSGPLLRLPRDVEASYREQWRVNANQMRVLLALLPVLIFGGLALAPVQRLGLSGAYHELLTLLSFSVIVPTALAAALVAWLLPERAISGAFIAAGGLVILVALETLRTQGVQWGYTADHGLAVAVPVALAVLGGFRFSRVMAMHACYVAVVLGGSLIALTPSLSPITWVGEAALLLVSALSALWMETTQRRSWAARRLLQLQAHQDPLTGLRNRRAFELHFELAAAQARRDGKSMLFALADLDHFKLVNDRYGHDYGDGALSEVAVVLSQFGRRPLDLCARLGGEEFAILLYDCEPAAAEDRLSVLVAQVRALGIDNADAPLRKLTISAGGVISDGSHSLSLLYRSADEQLYTVKRGGRNGAQLGPLVDS
;
A
#
# COMPACT_ATOMS: atom_id res chain seq x y z
N MET A 1 -44.63 40.81 -8.39
CA MET A 1 -43.15 40.65 -8.47
C MET A 1 -42.77 39.46 -7.61
N GLY A 2 -42.28 38.40 -8.25
CA GLY A 2 -42.18 37.07 -7.67
C GLY A 2 -41.12 36.92 -6.59
N ARG A 3 -41.48 36.21 -5.53
CA ARG A 3 -40.56 35.55 -4.60
C ARG A 3 -40.89 34.06 -4.61
N THR A 4 -40.01 33.29 -5.21
CA THR A 4 -39.98 31.83 -5.14
C THR A 4 -39.61 31.42 -3.72
N VAL A 5 -40.52 30.74 -3.04
CA VAL A 5 -40.26 29.97 -1.82
C VAL A 5 -39.84 28.58 -2.28
N PHE A 6 -38.61 28.17 -1.99
CA PHE A 6 -38.17 26.79 -2.14
C PHE A 6 -38.53 26.02 -0.88
N ASP A 7 -39.35 24.98 -1.06
CA ASP A 7 -39.76 23.99 -0.07
C ASP A 7 -38.76 22.82 -0.11
N GLU A 8 -37.89 22.71 0.90
CA GLU A 8 -36.97 21.59 1.07
C GLU A 8 -37.62 20.46 1.89
N ARG A 9 -38.53 19.71 1.28
CA ARG A 9 -38.92 18.37 1.75
C ARG A 9 -39.20 17.43 0.58
N SER A 10 -38.18 16.70 0.14
CA SER A 10 -38.27 15.31 -0.35
C SER A 10 -36.95 14.88 -0.99
N VAL A 11 -36.05 14.27 -0.21
CA VAL A 11 -34.95 13.47 -0.78
C VAL A 11 -35.39 12.00 -0.69
N PRO A 12 -35.51 11.26 -1.82
CA PRO A 12 -35.77 9.84 -1.78
C PRO A 12 -34.54 9.11 -1.25
N THR A 13 -34.77 8.32 -0.21
CA THR A 13 -33.87 7.34 0.36
C THR A 13 -33.63 6.17 -0.60
N GLU A 14 -32.44 5.57 -0.45
CA GLU A 14 -32.11 4.19 -0.82
C GLU A 14 -31.99 3.81 -2.31
N SER A 15 -30.85 4.15 -2.91
CA SER A 15 -30.26 3.34 -4.01
C SER A 15 -28.73 3.50 -4.21
N GLY A 16 -28.03 4.15 -3.27
CA GLY A 16 -26.56 4.32 -3.33
C GLY A 16 -25.72 3.36 -2.46
N GLY A 17 -26.36 2.56 -1.60
CA GLY A 17 -25.70 1.87 -0.49
C GLY A 17 -24.93 0.59 -0.82
N PHE A 18 -25.18 -0.03 -1.99
CA PHE A 18 -24.55 -1.31 -2.34
C PHE A 18 -23.12 -1.13 -2.90
N PHE A 19 -22.91 -0.10 -3.74
CA PHE A 19 -21.61 0.18 -4.36
C PHE A 19 -20.56 0.72 -3.37
N LEU A 20 -20.98 1.50 -2.36
CA LEU A 20 -20.09 1.99 -1.29
C LEU A 20 -19.73 0.89 -0.27
N ARG A 21 -20.62 -0.08 -0.02
CA ARG A 21 -20.36 -1.19 0.93
C ARG A 21 -19.33 -2.21 0.42
N ILE A 22 -19.24 -2.45 -0.88
CA ILE A 22 -18.24 -3.39 -1.45
C ILE A 22 -16.84 -2.77 -1.48
N ARG A 23 -16.74 -1.47 -1.80
CA ARG A 23 -15.46 -0.73 -1.80
C ARG A 23 -14.87 -0.58 -0.38
N ASN A 24 -15.72 -0.42 0.64
CA ASN A 24 -15.28 -0.38 2.04
C ASN A 24 -14.88 -1.73 2.63
N ARG A 25 -15.40 -2.87 2.13
CA ARG A 25 -14.98 -4.18 2.64
C ARG A 25 -13.55 -4.56 2.25
N GLY A 26 -13.06 -4.15 1.07
CA GLY A 26 -11.65 -4.34 0.68
C GLY A 26 -10.70 -3.42 1.45
N LEU A 27 -11.09 -2.16 1.70
CA LEU A 27 -10.30 -1.19 2.46
C LEU A 27 -10.27 -1.49 3.97
N ILE A 28 -11.37 -1.98 4.54
CA ILE A 28 -11.47 -2.31 5.98
C ILE A 28 -10.89 -3.71 6.28
N ALA A 29 -10.99 -4.68 5.36
CA ALA A 29 -10.32 -5.97 5.51
C ALA A 29 -8.79 -5.90 5.29
N ALA A 30 -8.32 -4.93 4.49
CA ALA A 30 -6.89 -4.61 4.39
C ALA A 30 -6.36 -3.88 5.64
N ALA A 31 -7.22 -3.20 6.40
CA ALA A 31 -6.86 -2.53 7.65
C ALA A 31 -6.83 -3.46 8.88
N SER A 32 -7.50 -4.64 8.83
CA SER A 32 -7.57 -5.58 9.96
C SER A 32 -6.68 -6.82 9.85
N ARG A 33 -5.99 -7.01 8.72
CA ARG A 33 -4.88 -7.96 8.61
C ARG A 33 -3.62 -7.23 9.01
N ARG A 34 -2.91 -7.73 10.05
CA ARG A 34 -1.59 -7.26 10.51
C ARG A 34 -0.88 -6.46 9.42
N ASN A 35 -0.81 -5.15 9.57
CA ASN A 35 0.11 -4.37 8.77
C ASN A 35 1.49 -4.68 9.37
N PRO A 36 2.40 -5.39 8.69
CA PRO A 36 3.71 -5.73 9.21
C PRO A 36 4.62 -4.49 9.15
N VAL A 37 4.12 -3.37 9.69
CA VAL A 37 4.77 -2.07 9.70
C VAL A 37 5.78 -1.98 10.83
N ASP A 38 5.74 -2.86 11.83
CA ASP A 38 6.39 -2.51 13.08
C ASP A 38 7.86 -2.92 13.22
N GLU A 39 8.37 -3.92 12.51
CA GLU A 39 9.81 -4.22 12.52
C GLU A 39 10.23 -4.85 11.18
N LEU A 40 10.61 -4.02 10.20
CA LEU A 40 11.41 -4.54 9.09
C LEU A 40 12.84 -4.74 9.60
N ALA A 41 13.41 -5.92 9.33
CA ALA A 41 14.81 -6.18 9.66
C ALA A 41 15.71 -5.09 9.02
N PRO A 42 16.79 -4.64 9.71
CA PRO A 42 17.69 -3.62 9.17
C PRO A 42 18.21 -3.94 7.77
N ALA A 43 18.48 -5.22 7.49
CA ALA A 43 18.90 -5.70 6.16
C ALA A 43 17.82 -5.47 5.09
N THR A 44 16.54 -5.59 5.43
CA THR A 44 15.42 -5.32 4.53
C THR A 44 15.32 -3.82 4.24
N VAL A 45 15.47 -2.97 5.26
CA VAL A 45 15.47 -1.51 5.09
C VAL A 45 16.61 -1.07 4.15
N GLN A 46 17.84 -1.53 4.39
CA GLN A 46 18.98 -1.24 3.51
C GLN A 46 18.78 -1.75 2.08
N ALA A 47 18.14 -2.91 1.90
CA ALA A 47 17.80 -3.42 0.58
C ALA A 47 16.77 -2.53 -0.12
N LEU A 48 15.75 -2.05 0.59
CA LEU A 48 14.76 -1.10 0.05
C LEU A 48 15.40 0.23 -0.35
N GLU A 49 16.34 0.75 0.43
CA GLU A 49 17.07 1.98 0.09
C GLU A 49 17.88 1.83 -1.20
N ARG A 50 18.62 0.71 -1.33
CA ARG A 50 19.33 0.39 -2.57
C ARG A 50 18.40 0.29 -3.76
N ILE A 51 17.24 -0.34 -3.60
CA ILE A 51 16.24 -0.49 -4.67
C ILE A 51 15.63 0.87 -5.04
N ALA A 52 15.30 1.71 -4.06
CA ALA A 52 14.74 3.05 -4.28
C ALA A 52 15.71 3.96 -5.04
N ARG A 53 17.02 3.84 -4.80
CA ARG A 53 18.08 4.63 -5.45
C ARG A 53 18.63 4.00 -6.75
N SER A 54 18.30 2.74 -7.03
CA SER A 54 18.87 2.00 -8.16
C SER A 54 18.26 2.42 -9.51
N SER A 55 19.13 2.56 -10.53
CA SER A 55 18.74 2.76 -11.93
C SER A 55 18.67 1.46 -12.76
N GLY A 56 19.05 0.31 -12.20
CA GLY A 56 19.12 -0.97 -12.92
C GLY A 56 17.77 -1.65 -13.23
N PRO A 57 17.69 -2.48 -14.29
CA PRO A 57 16.45 -3.08 -14.79
C PRO A 57 16.04 -4.40 -14.09
N LEU A 58 16.90 -5.00 -13.28
CA LEU A 58 16.64 -6.30 -12.64
C LEU A 58 16.57 -6.16 -11.12
N LEU A 59 15.51 -5.52 -10.64
CA LEU A 59 15.28 -5.32 -9.21
C LEU A 59 14.43 -6.46 -8.64
N ARG A 60 14.93 -7.10 -7.58
CA ARG A 60 14.17 -8.06 -6.78
C ARG A 60 14.01 -7.50 -5.38
N LEU A 61 12.77 -7.46 -4.89
CA LEU A 61 12.53 -7.11 -3.50
C LEU A 61 12.92 -8.29 -2.60
N PRO A 62 13.31 -8.03 -1.35
CA PRO A 62 13.47 -9.05 -0.32
C PRO A 62 12.21 -9.92 -0.16
N ARG A 63 12.38 -11.20 0.20
CA ARG A 63 11.29 -12.21 0.18
C ARG A 63 10.15 -11.90 1.15
N ASP A 64 10.49 -11.32 2.30
CA ASP A 64 9.59 -10.86 3.35
C ASP A 64 8.60 -9.79 2.86
N VAL A 65 9.04 -8.89 1.98
CA VAL A 65 8.21 -7.79 1.46
C VAL A 65 7.66 -8.01 0.05
N GLU A 66 8.24 -8.93 -0.72
CA GLU A 66 7.80 -9.26 -2.09
C GLU A 66 6.34 -9.76 -2.12
N ALA A 67 5.87 -10.46 -1.08
CA ALA A 67 4.48 -10.92 -0.99
C ALA A 67 3.49 -9.76 -0.87
N SER A 68 3.75 -8.81 0.04
CA SER A 68 2.93 -7.62 0.25
C SER A 68 2.95 -6.70 -0.98
N TYR A 69 4.11 -6.50 -1.60
CA TYR A 69 4.22 -5.78 -2.88
C TYR A 69 3.32 -6.42 -3.95
N ARG A 70 3.35 -7.76 -4.09
CA ARG A 70 2.54 -8.48 -5.09
C ARG A 70 1.05 -8.37 -4.83
N GLU A 71 0.64 -8.40 -3.57
CA GLU A 71 -0.77 -8.22 -3.21
C GLU A 71 -1.26 -6.84 -3.62
N GLN A 72 -0.54 -5.79 -3.23
CA GLN A 72 -0.87 -4.41 -3.59
C GLN A 72 -0.82 -4.17 -5.10
N TRP A 73 0.17 -4.75 -5.79
CA TRP A 73 0.28 -4.73 -7.24
C TRP A 73 -0.96 -5.31 -7.93
N ARG A 74 -1.46 -6.45 -7.46
CA ARG A 74 -2.65 -7.11 -8.01
C ARG A 74 -3.88 -6.23 -7.87
N VAL A 75 -4.08 -5.66 -6.68
CA VAL A 75 -5.22 -4.77 -6.40
C VAL A 75 -5.17 -3.53 -7.30
N ASN A 76 -4.01 -2.89 -7.40
CA ASN A 76 -3.84 -1.68 -8.23
C ASN A 76 -4.06 -1.94 -9.72
N ALA A 77 -3.64 -3.11 -10.22
CA ALA A 77 -3.83 -3.48 -11.63
C ALA A 77 -5.28 -3.90 -11.94
N ASN A 78 -6.12 -4.18 -10.95
CA ASN A 78 -7.41 -4.83 -11.19
C ASN A 78 -8.40 -3.95 -11.94
N GLN A 79 -8.47 -2.65 -11.62
CA GLN A 79 -9.34 -1.71 -12.36
C GLN A 79 -8.97 -1.66 -13.84
N MET A 80 -7.67 -1.58 -14.16
CA MET A 80 -7.21 -1.61 -15.54
C MET A 80 -7.50 -2.94 -16.22
N ARG A 81 -7.43 -4.08 -15.51
CA ARG A 81 -7.81 -5.39 -16.07
C ARG A 81 -9.28 -5.50 -16.43
N VAL A 82 -10.17 -4.94 -15.62
CA VAL A 82 -11.61 -4.90 -15.95
C VAL A 82 -11.82 -4.08 -17.22
N LEU A 83 -11.26 -2.88 -17.30
CA LEU A 83 -11.37 -2.03 -18.49
C LEU A 83 -10.76 -2.69 -19.73
N LEU A 84 -9.59 -3.31 -19.57
CA LEU A 84 -8.93 -4.08 -20.62
C LEU A 84 -9.79 -5.25 -21.11
N ALA A 85 -10.45 -5.97 -20.20
CA ALA A 85 -11.35 -7.06 -20.58
C ALA A 85 -12.62 -6.58 -21.28
N LEU A 86 -13.05 -5.33 -21.08
CA LEU A 86 -14.22 -4.76 -21.75
C LEU A 86 -13.90 -4.16 -23.13
N LEU A 87 -12.63 -3.85 -23.44
CA LEU A 87 -12.23 -3.33 -24.74
C LEU A 87 -12.69 -4.20 -25.92
N PRO A 88 -12.49 -5.54 -25.90
CA PRO A 88 -13.00 -6.41 -26.97
C PRO A 88 -14.52 -6.38 -27.11
N VAL A 89 -15.27 -6.18 -26.03
CA VAL A 89 -16.74 -6.07 -26.09
C VAL A 89 -17.15 -4.84 -26.89
N LEU A 90 -16.52 -3.70 -26.62
CA LEU A 90 -16.80 -2.45 -27.32
C LEU A 90 -16.38 -2.52 -28.80
N ILE A 91 -15.16 -3.01 -29.06
CA ILE A 91 -14.59 -3.06 -30.41
C ILE A 91 -15.34 -4.09 -31.27
N PHE A 92 -15.37 -5.35 -30.85
CA PHE A 92 -15.90 -6.43 -31.68
C PHE A 92 -17.44 -6.51 -31.64
N GLY A 93 -18.06 -6.15 -30.50
CA GLY A 93 -19.52 -5.99 -30.45
C GLY A 93 -19.99 -4.83 -31.35
N GLY A 94 -19.28 -3.70 -31.36
CA GLY A 94 -19.57 -2.59 -32.25
C GLY A 94 -19.37 -2.93 -33.73
N LEU A 95 -18.25 -3.58 -34.08
CA LEU A 95 -17.97 -4.01 -35.44
C LEU A 95 -18.98 -5.05 -35.96
N ALA A 96 -19.41 -5.99 -35.11
CA ALA A 96 -20.41 -6.99 -35.47
C ALA A 96 -21.80 -6.39 -35.72
N LEU A 97 -22.14 -5.28 -35.06
CA LEU A 97 -23.41 -4.57 -35.24
C LEU A 97 -23.36 -3.50 -36.34
N ALA A 98 -22.17 -3.15 -36.83
CA ALA A 98 -22.02 -2.11 -37.85
C ALA A 98 -22.47 -2.61 -39.23
N PRO A 99 -23.19 -1.79 -40.02
CA PRO A 99 -23.64 -2.18 -41.35
C PRO A 99 -22.46 -2.57 -42.27
N VAL A 100 -22.57 -3.73 -42.93
CA VAL A 100 -21.51 -4.29 -43.80
C VAL A 100 -21.02 -3.29 -44.86
N GLN A 101 -21.91 -2.46 -45.42
CA GLN A 101 -21.55 -1.47 -46.44
C GLN A 101 -20.60 -0.38 -45.90
N ARG A 102 -20.67 -0.06 -44.61
CA ARG A 102 -19.79 0.92 -43.98
C ARG A 102 -18.41 0.38 -43.68
N LEU A 103 -18.28 -0.94 -43.52
CA LEU A 103 -17.02 -1.60 -43.20
C LEU A 103 -16.22 -2.01 -44.44
N GLY A 104 -16.85 -2.00 -45.63
CA GLY A 104 -16.20 -2.47 -46.87
C GLY A 104 -15.85 -3.96 -46.85
N LEU A 105 -16.48 -4.72 -45.96
CA LEU A 105 -16.30 -6.17 -45.82
C LEU A 105 -17.29 -6.91 -46.72
N SER A 106 -16.97 -8.15 -47.07
CA SER A 106 -17.96 -9.01 -47.71
C SER A 106 -18.97 -9.57 -46.72
N GLY A 107 -20.12 -10.03 -47.23
CA GLY A 107 -21.15 -10.68 -46.44
C GLY A 107 -20.61 -11.85 -45.62
N ALA A 108 -19.90 -12.78 -46.27
CA ALA A 108 -19.34 -13.97 -45.60
C ALA A 108 -18.31 -13.62 -44.50
N TYR A 109 -17.45 -12.62 -44.74
CA TYR A 109 -16.47 -12.18 -43.74
C TYR A 109 -17.15 -11.48 -42.55
N HIS A 110 -18.16 -10.64 -42.83
CA HIS A 110 -18.95 -10.00 -41.79
C HIS A 110 -19.77 -11.00 -40.98
N GLU A 111 -20.35 -12.03 -41.61
CA GLU A 111 -21.06 -13.13 -40.92
C GLU A 111 -20.13 -13.89 -39.97
N LEU A 112 -18.92 -14.26 -40.41
CA LEU A 112 -17.94 -14.92 -39.56
C LEU A 112 -17.49 -14.03 -38.40
N LEU A 113 -17.21 -12.75 -38.67
CA LEU A 113 -16.87 -11.76 -37.63
C LEU A 113 -17.98 -11.65 -36.59
N THR A 114 -19.24 -11.59 -37.02
CA THR A 114 -20.41 -11.50 -36.14
C THR A 114 -20.59 -12.78 -35.32
N LEU A 115 -20.45 -13.94 -35.95
CA LEU A 115 -20.50 -15.23 -35.27
C LEU A 115 -19.42 -15.32 -34.18
N LEU A 116 -18.15 -15.08 -34.52
CA LEU A 116 -17.05 -15.15 -33.55
C LEU A 116 -17.16 -14.08 -32.46
N SER A 117 -17.65 -12.88 -32.79
CA SER A 117 -17.88 -11.81 -31.84
C SER A 117 -18.86 -12.22 -30.75
N PHE A 118 -20.05 -12.72 -31.12
CA PHE A 118 -21.09 -13.04 -30.16
C PHE A 118 -20.98 -14.43 -29.52
N SER A 119 -20.32 -15.39 -30.16
CA SER A 119 -20.16 -16.75 -29.61
C SER A 119 -18.86 -16.93 -28.82
N VAL A 120 -17.81 -16.17 -29.10
CA VAL A 120 -16.48 -16.36 -28.49
C VAL A 120 -15.96 -15.09 -27.83
N ILE A 121 -15.76 -14.01 -28.59
CA ILE A 121 -15.00 -12.84 -28.13
C ILE A 121 -15.74 -12.12 -26.99
N VAL A 122 -17.00 -11.72 -27.22
CA VAL A 122 -17.81 -10.98 -26.23
C VAL A 122 -18.07 -11.82 -24.98
N PRO A 123 -18.53 -13.09 -25.05
CA PRO A 123 -18.72 -13.90 -23.85
C PRO A 123 -17.43 -14.09 -23.03
N THR A 124 -16.30 -14.34 -23.70
CA THR A 124 -15.00 -14.51 -23.04
C THR A 124 -14.56 -13.22 -22.35
N ALA A 125 -14.71 -12.09 -23.04
CA ALA A 125 -14.36 -10.77 -22.54
C ALA A 125 -15.22 -10.39 -21.30
N LEU A 126 -16.54 -10.62 -21.36
CA LEU A 126 -17.45 -10.41 -20.23
C LEU A 126 -17.14 -11.34 -19.06
N ALA A 127 -16.87 -12.63 -19.30
CA ALA A 127 -16.50 -13.57 -18.24
C ALA A 127 -15.19 -13.16 -17.55
N ALA A 128 -14.18 -12.76 -18.32
CA ALA A 128 -12.91 -12.29 -17.79
C ALA A 128 -13.07 -11.00 -16.97
N ALA A 129 -13.90 -10.05 -17.46
CA ALA A 129 -14.24 -8.82 -16.74
C ALA A 129 -14.98 -9.12 -15.43
N LEU A 130 -15.94 -10.06 -15.46
CA LEU A 130 -16.71 -10.46 -14.29
C LEU A 130 -15.82 -11.12 -13.23
N VAL A 131 -14.92 -12.02 -13.62
CA VAL A 131 -13.97 -12.65 -12.68
C VAL A 131 -13.03 -11.60 -12.09
N ALA A 132 -12.53 -10.66 -12.90
CA ALA A 132 -11.69 -9.58 -12.41
C ALA A 132 -12.44 -8.64 -11.45
N TRP A 133 -13.73 -8.40 -11.70
CA TRP A 133 -14.59 -7.60 -10.83
C TRP A 133 -14.90 -8.29 -9.51
N LEU A 134 -15.27 -9.58 -9.54
CA LEU A 134 -15.69 -10.35 -8.37
C LEU A 134 -14.52 -10.79 -7.47
N LEU A 135 -13.34 -11.04 -8.06
CA LEU A 135 -12.19 -11.62 -7.36
C LEU A 135 -10.90 -10.78 -7.52
N PRO A 136 -10.91 -9.48 -7.16
CA PRO A 136 -9.82 -8.53 -7.43
C PRO A 136 -8.48 -8.90 -6.76
N GLU A 137 -8.54 -9.49 -5.56
CA GLU A 137 -7.37 -9.82 -4.75
C GLU A 137 -6.76 -11.19 -5.11
N ARG A 138 -7.50 -12.04 -5.82
CA ARG A 138 -7.08 -13.41 -6.09
C ARG A 138 -6.14 -13.47 -7.29
N ALA A 139 -5.09 -14.28 -7.17
CA ALA A 139 -4.15 -14.53 -8.26
C ALA A 139 -4.82 -15.09 -9.53
N ILE A 140 -5.97 -15.76 -9.37
CA ILE A 140 -6.76 -16.36 -10.45
C ILE A 140 -7.33 -15.31 -11.43
N SER A 141 -7.64 -14.09 -10.97
CA SER A 141 -8.16 -13.00 -11.83
C SER A 141 -7.20 -12.70 -12.98
N GLY A 142 -5.91 -12.54 -12.69
CA GLY A 142 -4.90 -12.32 -13.74
C GLY A 142 -4.73 -13.52 -14.68
N ALA A 143 -4.93 -14.75 -14.20
CA ALA A 143 -4.88 -15.94 -15.06
C ALA A 143 -6.06 -16.00 -16.03
N PHE A 144 -7.27 -15.63 -15.58
CA PHE A 144 -8.46 -15.55 -16.44
C PHE A 144 -8.31 -14.47 -17.52
N ILE A 145 -7.77 -13.30 -17.18
CA ILE A 145 -7.49 -12.24 -18.17
C ILE A 145 -6.52 -12.74 -19.25
N ALA A 146 -5.44 -13.41 -18.84
CA ALA A 146 -4.45 -13.99 -19.76
C ALA A 146 -5.06 -15.08 -20.66
N ALA A 147 -5.84 -15.99 -20.07
CA ALA A 147 -6.50 -17.08 -20.80
C ALA A 147 -7.56 -16.56 -21.77
N GLY A 148 -8.38 -15.58 -21.34
CA GLY A 148 -9.38 -14.94 -22.20
C GLY A 148 -8.73 -14.20 -23.37
N GLY A 149 -7.60 -13.53 -23.14
CA GLY A 149 -6.80 -12.95 -24.21
C GLY A 149 -6.31 -13.99 -25.23
N LEU A 150 -5.87 -15.17 -24.78
CA LEU A 150 -5.47 -16.25 -25.69
C LEU A 150 -6.65 -16.77 -26.53
N VAL A 151 -7.84 -16.93 -25.93
CA VAL A 151 -9.05 -17.35 -26.67
C VAL A 151 -9.43 -16.32 -27.72
N ILE A 152 -9.42 -15.02 -27.36
CA ILE A 152 -9.70 -13.93 -28.30
C ILE A 152 -8.66 -13.92 -29.42
N LEU A 153 -7.38 -14.09 -29.10
CA LEU A 153 -6.31 -14.17 -30.09
C LEU A 153 -6.57 -15.28 -31.13
N VAL A 154 -6.94 -16.49 -30.67
CA VAL A 154 -7.26 -17.61 -31.57
C VAL A 154 -8.48 -17.30 -32.45
N ALA A 155 -9.50 -16.62 -31.92
CA ALA A 155 -10.65 -16.19 -32.72
C ALA A 155 -10.24 -15.18 -33.81
N LEU A 156 -9.38 -14.21 -33.49
CA LEU A 156 -8.87 -13.24 -34.46
C LEU A 156 -8.02 -13.91 -35.55
N GLU A 157 -7.22 -14.89 -35.18
CA GLU A 157 -6.40 -15.64 -36.13
C GLU A 157 -7.25 -16.55 -37.03
N THR A 158 -8.34 -17.10 -36.49
CA THR A 158 -9.34 -17.84 -37.28
C THR A 158 -10.00 -16.94 -38.32
N LEU A 159 -10.38 -15.72 -37.92
CA LEU A 159 -10.94 -14.72 -38.84
C LEU A 159 -9.93 -14.34 -39.94
N ARG A 160 -8.66 -14.14 -39.59
CA ARG A 160 -7.57 -13.82 -40.54
C ARG A 160 -7.38 -14.94 -41.57
N THR A 161 -7.19 -16.17 -41.11
CA THR A 161 -6.90 -17.32 -41.99
C THR A 161 -8.06 -17.65 -42.93
N GLN A 162 -9.30 -17.60 -42.45
CA GLN A 162 -10.50 -17.74 -43.30
C GLN A 162 -10.64 -16.59 -44.31
N GLY A 163 -10.37 -15.35 -43.90
CA GLY A 163 -10.33 -14.20 -44.80
C GLY A 163 -9.37 -14.40 -45.97
N VAL A 164 -8.16 -14.89 -45.71
CA VAL A 164 -7.16 -15.19 -46.76
C VAL A 164 -7.68 -16.26 -47.73
N GLN A 165 -8.32 -17.33 -47.22
CA GLN A 165 -8.90 -18.38 -48.08
C GLN A 165 -10.01 -17.85 -48.99
N TRP A 166 -10.78 -16.86 -48.54
CA TRP A 166 -11.79 -16.18 -49.35
C TRP A 166 -11.24 -15.06 -50.24
N GLY A 167 -9.91 -14.94 -50.36
CA GLY A 167 -9.26 -13.96 -51.24
C GLY A 167 -9.15 -12.55 -50.66
N TYR A 168 -9.44 -12.37 -49.36
CA TYR A 168 -9.17 -11.10 -48.68
C TYR A 168 -7.69 -11.05 -48.29
N THR A 169 -6.91 -10.20 -48.96
CA THR A 169 -5.55 -9.83 -48.57
C THR A 169 -5.61 -8.85 -47.41
N ALA A 170 -6.21 -9.29 -46.32
CA ALA A 170 -6.51 -8.46 -45.19
C ALA A 170 -5.23 -8.39 -44.32
N ASP A 171 -4.46 -7.32 -44.50
CA ASP A 171 -3.22 -7.02 -43.77
C ASP A 171 -3.58 -6.65 -42.31
N HIS A 172 -3.96 -7.65 -41.52
CA HIS A 172 -4.62 -7.48 -40.24
C HIS A 172 -3.72 -7.88 -39.07
N GLY A 173 -2.84 -6.95 -38.66
CA GLY A 173 -2.10 -7.00 -37.40
C GLY A 173 -2.98 -6.81 -36.14
N LEU A 174 -4.31 -7.05 -36.20
CA LEU A 174 -5.19 -6.90 -35.03
C LEU A 174 -4.89 -7.94 -33.94
N ALA A 175 -4.38 -9.11 -34.34
CA ALA A 175 -4.01 -10.18 -33.42
C ALA A 175 -2.87 -9.74 -32.47
N VAL A 176 -1.88 -8.98 -32.94
CA VAL A 176 -0.75 -8.48 -32.12
C VAL A 176 -1.21 -7.50 -31.04
N ALA A 177 -2.35 -6.83 -31.25
CA ALA A 177 -2.88 -5.86 -30.30
C ALA A 177 -3.26 -6.53 -28.97
N VAL A 178 -3.64 -7.82 -28.98
CA VAL A 178 -4.01 -8.57 -27.78
C VAL A 178 -2.83 -8.74 -26.81
N PRO A 179 -1.70 -9.39 -27.18
CA PRO A 179 -0.54 -9.50 -26.30
C PRO A 179 0.05 -8.13 -25.93
N VAL A 180 0.04 -7.15 -26.84
CA VAL A 180 0.50 -5.78 -26.56
C VAL A 180 -0.37 -5.10 -25.49
N ALA A 181 -1.69 -5.16 -25.62
CA ALA A 181 -2.60 -4.58 -24.63
C ALA A 181 -2.49 -5.29 -23.27
N LEU A 182 -2.34 -6.62 -23.26
CA LEU A 182 -2.07 -7.39 -22.03
C LEU A 182 -0.76 -6.96 -21.37
N ALA A 183 0.30 -6.75 -22.15
CA ALA A 183 1.61 -6.32 -21.64
C ALA A 183 1.56 -4.94 -20.99
N VAL A 184 0.88 -3.99 -21.64
CA VAL A 184 0.85 -2.58 -21.22
C VAL A 184 -0.17 -2.34 -20.09
N LEU A 185 -1.38 -2.90 -20.21
CA LEU A 185 -2.51 -2.59 -19.32
C LEU A 185 -2.79 -3.70 -18.30
N GLY A 186 -2.34 -4.93 -18.56
CA GLY A 186 -2.64 -6.08 -17.71
C GLY A 186 -1.84 -6.15 -16.41
N GLY A 187 -0.79 -5.34 -16.26
CA GLY A 187 0.05 -5.32 -15.06
C GLY A 187 0.65 -6.68 -14.75
N PHE A 188 1.14 -7.39 -15.77
CA PHE A 188 1.76 -8.71 -15.62
C PHE A 188 3.26 -8.57 -15.34
N ARG A 189 3.86 -9.64 -14.78
CA ARG A 189 5.32 -9.74 -14.67
C ARG A 189 5.92 -9.83 -16.07
N PHE A 190 7.12 -9.29 -16.24
CA PHE A 190 7.85 -9.35 -17.51
C PHE A 190 7.91 -10.78 -18.06
N SER A 191 8.19 -11.77 -17.21
CA SER A 191 8.25 -13.19 -17.63
C SER A 191 6.93 -13.74 -18.18
N ARG A 192 5.78 -13.27 -17.67
CA ARG A 192 4.46 -13.68 -18.18
C ARG A 192 4.16 -12.99 -19.51
N VAL A 193 4.58 -11.73 -19.66
CA VAL A 193 4.47 -11.02 -20.94
C VAL A 193 5.27 -11.75 -22.02
N MET A 194 6.50 -12.19 -21.70
CA MET A 194 7.32 -12.95 -22.66
C MET A 194 6.65 -14.27 -23.05
N ALA A 195 6.05 -14.98 -22.09
CA ALA A 195 5.27 -16.18 -22.37
C ALA A 195 4.06 -15.89 -23.28
N MET A 196 3.34 -14.78 -23.06
CA MET A 196 2.21 -14.37 -23.91
C MET A 196 2.67 -14.03 -25.34
N HIS A 197 3.81 -13.35 -25.49
CA HIS A 197 4.38 -13.06 -26.81
C HIS A 197 4.79 -14.35 -27.54
N ALA A 198 5.41 -15.30 -26.84
CA ALA A 198 5.74 -16.61 -27.40
C ALA A 198 4.48 -17.39 -27.83
N CYS A 199 3.44 -17.41 -27.00
CA CYS A 199 2.14 -18.00 -27.36
C CYS A 199 1.54 -17.33 -28.59
N TYR A 200 1.64 -16.00 -28.69
CA TYR A 200 1.17 -15.27 -29.85
C TYR A 200 1.84 -15.71 -31.16
N VAL A 201 3.17 -15.73 -31.18
CA VAL A 201 3.93 -16.18 -32.35
C VAL A 201 3.57 -17.63 -32.70
N ALA A 202 3.42 -18.50 -31.69
CA ALA A 202 3.03 -19.90 -31.91
C ALA A 202 1.61 -20.03 -32.51
N VAL A 203 0.65 -19.23 -32.06
CA VAL A 203 -0.73 -19.23 -32.59
C VAL A 203 -0.75 -18.76 -34.05
N VAL A 204 -0.03 -17.69 -34.39
CA VAL A 204 0.02 -17.17 -35.77
C VAL A 204 0.67 -18.19 -36.72
N LEU A 205 1.82 -18.76 -36.32
CA LEU A 205 2.50 -19.78 -37.13
C LEU A 205 1.65 -21.05 -37.27
N GLY A 206 1.06 -21.53 -36.17
CA GLY A 206 0.20 -22.71 -36.16
C GLY A 206 -1.07 -22.53 -36.99
N GLY A 207 -1.72 -21.37 -36.89
CA GLY A 207 -2.92 -21.03 -37.67
C GLY A 207 -2.66 -21.05 -39.17
N SER A 208 -1.58 -20.40 -39.62
CA SER A 208 -1.18 -20.43 -41.04
C SER A 208 -0.86 -21.84 -41.53
N LEU A 209 -0.15 -22.64 -40.74
CA LEU A 209 0.18 -24.04 -41.08
C LEU A 209 -1.09 -24.89 -41.23
N ILE A 210 -2.02 -24.82 -40.27
CA ILE A 210 -3.27 -25.58 -40.29
C ILE A 210 -4.16 -25.16 -41.46
N ALA A 211 -4.26 -23.86 -41.72
CA ALA A 211 -5.10 -23.32 -42.80
C ALA A 211 -4.47 -23.46 -44.20
N LEU A 212 -3.23 -23.96 -44.29
CA LEU A 212 -2.45 -24.03 -45.52
C LEU A 212 -2.36 -22.67 -46.25
N THR A 213 -2.32 -21.59 -45.47
CA THR A 213 -2.20 -20.21 -45.98
C THR A 213 -0.81 -19.68 -45.71
N PRO A 214 -0.27 -18.78 -46.56
CA PRO A 214 0.97 -18.09 -46.26
C PRO A 214 0.90 -17.44 -44.87
N SER A 215 2.03 -17.47 -44.15
CA SER A 215 2.19 -16.64 -42.96
C SER A 215 2.16 -15.15 -43.35
N LEU A 216 2.29 -14.31 -42.34
CA LEU A 216 2.47 -12.87 -42.52
C LEU A 216 3.65 -12.56 -43.46
N SER A 217 3.53 -11.46 -44.20
CA SER A 217 4.58 -10.97 -45.07
C SER A 217 5.83 -10.59 -44.26
N PRO A 218 7.04 -10.59 -44.84
CA PRO A 218 8.24 -10.22 -44.10
C PRO A 218 8.17 -8.83 -43.44
N ILE A 219 7.54 -7.86 -44.10
CA ILE A 219 7.39 -6.50 -43.57
C ILE A 219 6.42 -6.43 -42.38
N THR A 220 5.35 -7.23 -42.39
CA THR A 220 4.40 -7.30 -41.26
C THR A 220 5.01 -7.98 -40.05
N TRP A 221 5.79 -9.05 -40.25
CA TRP A 221 6.58 -9.66 -39.17
C TRP A 221 7.53 -8.66 -38.50
N VAL A 222 8.21 -7.81 -39.28
CA VAL A 222 9.08 -6.76 -38.72
C VAL A 222 8.27 -5.77 -37.88
N GLY A 223 7.11 -5.34 -38.39
CA GLY A 223 6.22 -4.43 -37.66
C GLY A 223 5.70 -5.03 -36.34
N GLU A 224 5.22 -6.27 -36.36
CA GLU A 224 4.73 -6.96 -35.17
C GLU A 224 5.86 -7.24 -34.17
N ALA A 225 7.04 -7.66 -34.63
CA ALA A 225 8.21 -7.83 -33.77
C ALA A 225 8.61 -6.52 -33.09
N ALA A 226 8.55 -5.39 -33.79
CA ALA A 226 8.78 -4.07 -33.21
C ALA A 226 7.74 -3.74 -32.13
N LEU A 227 6.45 -4.00 -32.37
CA LEU A 227 5.39 -3.79 -31.38
C LEU A 227 5.56 -4.66 -30.13
N LEU A 228 5.90 -5.94 -30.31
CA LEU A 228 6.19 -6.86 -29.20
C LEU A 228 7.45 -6.46 -28.44
N LEU A 229 8.47 -5.93 -29.11
CA LEU A 229 9.66 -5.41 -28.45
C LEU A 229 9.32 -4.17 -27.61
N VAL A 230 8.57 -3.22 -28.16
CA VAL A 230 8.13 -2.02 -27.44
C VAL A 230 7.27 -2.38 -26.23
N SER A 231 6.34 -3.32 -26.36
CA SER A 231 5.50 -3.76 -25.24
C SER A 231 6.30 -4.56 -24.19
N ALA A 232 7.32 -5.32 -24.60
CA ALA A 232 8.26 -6.00 -23.71
C ALA A 232 9.08 -5.01 -22.87
N LEU A 233 9.66 -4.01 -23.51
CA LEU A 233 10.42 -2.94 -22.86
C LEU A 233 9.52 -2.14 -21.92
N SER A 234 8.28 -1.85 -22.35
CA SER A 234 7.27 -1.18 -21.53
C SER A 234 6.92 -1.99 -20.28
N ALA A 235 6.74 -3.32 -20.41
CA ALA A 235 6.47 -4.19 -19.27
C ALA A 235 7.65 -4.26 -18.29
N LEU A 236 8.89 -4.31 -18.80
CA LEU A 236 10.10 -4.27 -17.98
C LEU A 236 10.23 -2.93 -17.24
N TRP A 237 10.00 -1.82 -17.96
CA TRP A 237 10.02 -0.47 -17.39
C TRP A 237 8.94 -0.29 -16.32
N MET A 238 7.73 -0.75 -16.57
CA MET A 238 6.61 -0.66 -15.64
C MET A 238 6.89 -1.48 -14.37
N GLU A 239 7.34 -2.74 -14.49
CA GLU A 239 7.67 -3.58 -13.34
C GLU A 239 8.79 -2.96 -12.50
N THR A 240 9.84 -2.45 -13.12
CA THR A 240 10.97 -1.83 -12.41
C THR A 240 10.59 -0.52 -11.72
N THR A 241 9.93 0.39 -12.43
CA THR A 241 9.47 1.68 -11.90
C THR A 241 8.60 1.47 -10.68
N GLN A 242 7.69 0.50 -10.75
CA GLN A 242 6.74 0.31 -9.67
C GLN A 242 7.33 -0.38 -8.45
N ARG A 243 8.32 -1.27 -8.63
CA ARG A 243 9.12 -1.80 -7.50
C ARG A 243 9.85 -0.65 -6.79
N ARG A 244 10.40 0.31 -7.54
CA ARG A 244 11.06 1.51 -6.97
C ARG A 244 10.06 2.38 -6.22
N SER A 245 8.95 2.75 -6.87
CA SER A 245 7.91 3.58 -6.23
C SER A 245 7.31 2.90 -5.00
N TRP A 246 7.17 1.58 -5.01
CA TRP A 246 6.74 0.82 -3.84
C TRP A 246 7.77 0.88 -2.71
N ALA A 247 9.05 0.60 -3.00
CA ALA A 247 10.13 0.68 -2.02
C ALA A 247 10.26 2.09 -1.42
N ALA A 248 10.24 3.13 -2.25
CA ALA A 248 10.30 4.53 -1.81
C ALA A 248 9.10 4.91 -0.93
N ARG A 249 7.88 4.55 -1.34
CA ARG A 249 6.68 4.77 -0.51
C ARG A 249 6.77 4.02 0.82
N ARG A 250 7.32 2.81 0.82
CA ARG A 250 7.50 2.02 2.04
C ARG A 250 8.51 2.68 2.99
N LEU A 251 9.65 3.16 2.47
CA LEU A 251 10.63 3.90 3.26
C LEU A 251 10.04 5.20 3.82
N LEU A 252 9.31 5.96 3.00
CA LEU A 252 8.61 7.17 3.46
C LEU A 252 7.60 6.86 4.55
N GLN A 253 6.88 5.74 4.48
CA GLN A 253 5.98 5.33 5.56
C GLN A 253 6.74 5.02 6.86
N LEU A 254 7.87 4.32 6.79
CA LEU A 254 8.69 4.04 7.97
C LEU A 254 9.21 5.34 8.59
N GLN A 255 9.76 6.23 7.77
CA GLN A 255 10.23 7.55 8.20
C GLN A 255 9.10 8.43 8.73
N ALA A 256 7.89 8.31 8.18
CA ALA A 256 6.72 9.05 8.66
C ALA A 256 6.20 8.57 10.02
N HIS A 257 6.68 7.42 10.52
CA HIS A 257 6.25 6.85 11.81
C HIS A 257 7.37 6.77 12.87
N GLN A 258 8.61 7.09 12.50
CA GLN A 258 9.74 7.13 13.41
C GLN A 258 10.27 8.55 13.54
N ASP A 259 10.87 8.85 14.69
CA ASP A 259 11.69 10.03 14.89
C ASP A 259 13.09 9.77 14.31
N PRO A 260 13.59 10.59 13.37
CA PRO A 260 14.82 10.32 12.64
C PRO A 260 16.08 10.38 13.51
N LEU A 261 16.05 11.10 14.63
CA LEU A 261 17.18 11.20 15.55
C LEU A 261 17.24 9.99 16.48
N THR A 262 16.11 9.67 17.13
CA THR A 262 16.07 8.69 18.22
C THR A 262 15.71 7.28 17.79
N GLY A 263 15.11 7.12 16.59
CA GLY A 263 14.56 5.84 16.12
C GLY A 263 13.29 5.38 16.85
N LEU A 264 12.86 6.09 17.90
CA LEU A 264 11.56 5.85 18.55
C LEU A 264 10.41 6.17 17.60
N ARG A 265 9.19 5.78 17.97
CA ARG A 265 8.00 6.26 17.27
C ARG A 265 7.87 7.77 17.40
N ASN A 266 7.36 8.42 16.37
CA ASN A 266 7.04 9.84 16.46
C ASN A 266 5.61 10.06 17.00
N ARG A 267 5.27 11.31 17.29
CA ARG A 267 3.93 11.72 17.76
C ARG A 267 2.78 11.11 16.95
N ARG A 268 2.86 11.13 15.61
CA ARG A 268 1.82 10.58 14.73
C ARG A 268 1.65 9.08 14.89
N ALA A 269 2.75 8.33 14.99
CA ALA A 269 2.70 6.90 15.22
C ALA A 269 2.15 6.56 16.62
N PHE A 270 2.48 7.38 17.61
CA PHE A 270 1.94 7.24 18.97
C PHE A 270 0.42 7.38 19.00
N GLU A 271 -0.13 8.44 18.37
CA GLU A 271 -1.58 8.67 18.30
C GLU A 271 -2.34 7.50 17.66
N LEU A 272 -1.81 6.95 16.55
CA LEU A 272 -2.42 5.80 15.86
C LEU A 272 -2.38 4.52 16.72
N HIS A 273 -1.26 4.28 17.41
CA HIS A 273 -1.10 3.11 18.26
C HIS A 273 -1.97 3.19 19.53
N PHE A 274 -2.14 4.38 20.09
CA PHE A 274 -3.01 4.62 21.24
C PHE A 274 -4.43 4.13 20.97
N GLU A 275 -5.01 4.44 19.80
CA GLU A 275 -6.37 4.00 19.45
C GLU A 275 -6.50 2.47 19.43
N LEU A 276 -5.48 1.78 18.93
CA LEU A 276 -5.43 0.31 18.90
C LEU A 276 -5.34 -0.27 20.30
N ALA A 277 -4.41 0.23 21.12
CA ALA A 277 -4.20 -0.23 22.49
C ALA A 277 -5.42 0.06 23.38
N ALA A 278 -6.01 1.25 23.27
CA ALA A 278 -7.21 1.64 24.01
C ALA A 278 -8.42 0.76 23.64
N ALA A 279 -8.63 0.47 22.35
CA ALA A 279 -9.67 -0.46 21.94
C ALA A 279 -9.45 -1.87 22.47
N GLN A 280 -8.20 -2.32 22.58
CA GLN A 280 -7.87 -3.63 23.12
C GLN A 280 -8.07 -3.69 24.64
N ALA A 281 -7.62 -2.66 25.39
CA ALA A 281 -7.80 -2.54 26.83
C ALA A 281 -9.28 -2.58 27.22
N ARG A 282 -10.14 -1.83 26.51
CA ARG A 282 -11.59 -1.87 26.72
C ARG A 282 -12.19 -3.25 26.50
N ARG A 283 -11.72 -4.00 25.50
CA ARG A 283 -12.24 -5.34 25.20
C ARG A 283 -11.83 -6.35 26.26
N ASP A 284 -10.58 -6.26 26.73
CA ASP A 284 -10.02 -7.23 27.67
C ASP A 284 -10.30 -6.88 29.13
N GLY A 285 -10.89 -5.71 29.39
CA GLY A 285 -11.10 -5.19 30.75
C GLY A 285 -9.79 -4.89 31.48
N LYS A 286 -8.76 -4.47 30.73
CA LYS A 286 -7.41 -4.21 31.24
C LYS A 286 -7.13 -2.71 31.35
N SER A 287 -6.30 -2.33 32.32
CA SER A 287 -5.80 -0.96 32.45
C SER A 287 -4.53 -0.73 31.64
N MET A 288 -4.29 0.53 31.30
CA MET A 288 -3.08 0.99 30.63
C MET A 288 -2.51 2.18 31.40
N LEU A 289 -1.18 2.27 31.42
CA LEU A 289 -0.46 3.45 31.85
C LEU A 289 -0.21 4.34 30.64
N PHE A 290 -0.61 5.60 30.73
CA PHE A 290 -0.16 6.67 29.84
C PHE A 290 0.71 7.64 30.64
N ALA A 291 1.90 7.95 30.15
CA ALA A 291 2.81 8.89 30.80
C ALA A 291 3.54 9.79 29.81
N LEU A 292 3.82 11.01 30.27
CA LEU A 292 4.71 11.97 29.62
C LEU A 292 6.01 12.04 30.40
N ALA A 293 7.12 12.08 29.68
CA ALA A 293 8.45 12.20 30.25
C ALA A 293 9.25 13.29 29.53
N ASP A 294 10.06 14.02 30.26
CA ASP A 294 10.83 15.16 29.74
C ASP A 294 12.20 15.24 30.42
N LEU A 295 13.23 15.54 29.62
CA LEU A 295 14.59 15.63 30.12
C LEU A 295 14.84 16.92 30.90
N ASP A 296 15.29 16.74 32.14
CA ASP A 296 15.51 17.82 33.07
C ASP A 296 16.72 18.68 32.65
N HIS A 297 16.50 19.99 32.55
CA HIS A 297 17.56 20.95 32.24
C HIS A 297 18.29 20.63 30.92
N PHE A 298 17.61 20.03 29.94
CA PHE A 298 18.22 19.64 28.67
C PHE A 298 18.79 20.83 27.88
N LYS A 299 18.16 22.01 28.00
CA LYS A 299 18.71 23.25 27.44
C LYS A 299 20.13 23.56 27.93
N LEU A 300 20.45 23.29 29.21
CA LEU A 300 21.80 23.51 29.74
C LEU A 300 22.83 22.58 29.08
N VAL A 301 22.43 21.37 28.71
CA VAL A 301 23.29 20.45 27.93
C VAL A 301 23.62 21.05 26.57
N ASN A 302 22.60 21.51 25.83
CA ASN A 302 22.81 22.14 24.52
C ASN A 302 23.64 23.42 24.61
N ASP A 303 23.35 24.28 25.59
CA ASP A 303 24.05 25.56 25.77
C ASP A 303 25.53 25.35 26.12
N ARG A 304 25.86 24.27 26.85
CA ARG A 304 27.24 23.96 27.30
C ARG A 304 28.05 23.15 26.29
N TYR A 305 27.45 22.11 25.71
CA TYR A 305 28.16 21.10 24.92
C TYR A 305 27.81 21.15 23.42
N GLY A 306 26.86 22.00 23.03
CA GLY A 306 26.37 22.11 21.66
C GLY A 306 25.27 21.10 21.34
N HIS A 307 24.55 21.37 20.25
CA HIS A 307 23.41 20.55 19.81
C HIS A 307 23.81 19.12 19.45
N ASP A 308 24.97 18.89 18.84
CA ASP A 308 25.43 17.55 18.48
C ASP A 308 25.56 16.62 19.71
N TYR A 309 26.02 17.17 20.84
CA TYR A 309 26.11 16.42 22.10
C TYR A 309 24.72 16.15 22.68
N GLY A 310 23.81 17.13 22.64
CA GLY A 310 22.43 16.96 23.05
C GLY A 310 21.68 15.90 22.21
N ASP A 311 21.94 15.87 20.90
CA ASP A 311 21.39 14.88 19.98
C ASP A 311 21.89 13.45 20.29
N GLY A 312 23.17 13.33 20.66
CA GLY A 312 23.72 12.08 21.21
C GLY A 312 23.03 11.65 22.50
N ALA A 313 22.85 12.58 23.45
CA ALA A 313 22.15 12.31 24.71
C ALA A 313 20.70 11.85 24.51
N LEU A 314 19.96 12.49 23.59
CA LEU A 314 18.61 12.07 23.21
C LEU A 314 18.58 10.64 22.64
N SER A 315 19.59 10.31 21.83
CA SER A 315 19.71 8.96 21.24
C SER A 315 19.99 7.90 22.29
N GLU A 316 20.83 8.18 23.30
CA GLU A 316 21.10 7.25 24.40
C GLU A 316 19.86 7.03 25.30
N VAL A 317 19.14 8.10 25.63
CA VAL A 317 17.87 8.03 26.38
C VAL A 317 16.84 7.22 25.60
N ALA A 318 16.79 7.38 24.28
CA ALA A 318 15.88 6.64 23.43
C ALA A 318 16.15 5.13 23.43
N VAL A 319 17.40 4.69 23.55
CA VAL A 319 17.73 3.27 23.72
C VAL A 319 17.09 2.72 24.99
N VAL A 320 17.14 3.44 26.11
CA VAL A 320 16.48 3.05 27.36
C VAL A 320 14.96 2.97 27.19
N LEU A 321 14.35 3.98 26.56
CA LEU A 321 12.90 4.01 26.31
C LEU A 321 12.44 2.89 25.38
N SER A 322 13.20 2.58 24.33
CA SER A 322 12.90 1.46 23.42
C SER A 322 12.86 0.12 24.16
N GLN A 323 13.70 -0.01 25.17
CA GLN A 323 13.77 -1.18 26.04
C GLN A 323 12.73 -1.16 27.15
N PHE A 324 12.03 -0.06 27.37
CA PHE A 324 10.97 0.04 28.36
C PHE A 324 9.63 -0.47 27.80
N GLY A 325 9.27 -0.05 26.59
CA GLY A 325 8.06 -0.48 25.89
C GLY A 325 8.25 -1.70 24.99
N ARG A 326 8.58 -2.86 25.56
CA ARG A 326 8.94 -4.07 24.76
C ARG A 326 7.77 -4.98 24.36
N ARG A 327 6.61 -4.87 25.01
CA ARG A 327 5.47 -5.75 24.73
C ARG A 327 4.72 -5.27 23.48
N PRO A 328 3.97 -6.14 22.77
CA PRO A 328 3.31 -5.77 21.50
C PRO A 328 2.36 -4.57 21.57
N LEU A 329 1.79 -4.28 22.75
CA LEU A 329 0.88 -3.14 22.96
C LEU A 329 1.53 -2.02 23.78
N ASP A 330 2.77 -2.19 24.23
CA ASP A 330 3.54 -1.11 24.83
C ASP A 330 4.16 -0.25 23.72
N LEU A 331 4.33 1.04 23.97
CA LEU A 331 4.96 1.96 23.03
C LEU A 331 5.63 3.12 23.75
N CYS A 332 6.87 3.41 23.37
CA CYS A 332 7.53 4.67 23.68
C CYS A 332 7.73 5.49 22.39
N ALA A 333 7.48 6.80 22.47
CA ALA A 333 7.57 7.70 21.35
C ALA A 333 8.23 9.03 21.75
N ARG A 334 8.92 9.68 20.81
CA ARG A 334 9.34 11.07 20.97
C ARG A 334 8.27 11.99 20.39
N LEU A 335 7.82 12.94 21.19
CA LEU A 335 6.78 13.90 20.79
C LEU A 335 7.35 15.13 20.10
N GLY A 336 8.58 15.51 20.45
CA GLY A 336 9.31 16.65 19.93
C GLY A 336 10.27 17.19 20.99
N GLY A 337 11.36 17.88 20.59
CA GLY A 337 12.34 18.41 21.55
C GLY A 337 12.88 17.33 22.49
N GLU A 338 12.82 17.57 23.79
CA GLU A 338 13.16 16.62 24.85
C GLU A 338 11.97 15.83 25.45
N GLU A 339 10.80 15.88 24.81
CA GLU A 339 9.56 15.26 25.32
C GLU A 339 9.31 13.87 24.72
N PHE A 340 8.93 12.93 25.59
CA PHE A 340 8.61 11.56 25.26
C PHE A 340 7.24 11.16 25.81
N ALA A 341 6.53 10.29 25.08
CA ALA A 341 5.31 9.64 25.54
C ALA A 341 5.55 8.15 25.73
N ILE A 342 4.89 7.60 26.75
CA ILE A 342 4.97 6.22 27.15
C ILE A 342 3.56 5.69 27.30
N LEU A 343 3.29 4.56 26.67
CA LEU A 343 2.05 3.82 26.79
C LEU A 343 2.38 2.37 27.12
N LEU A 344 1.90 1.87 28.26
CA LEU A 344 2.07 0.48 28.65
C LEU A 344 0.72 -0.19 28.85
N TYR A 345 0.50 -1.28 28.14
CA TYR A 345 -0.73 -2.07 28.22
C TYR A 345 -0.65 -3.08 29.37
N ASP A 346 -1.81 -3.42 29.94
CA ASP A 346 -1.93 -4.32 31.11
C ASP A 346 -1.02 -3.87 32.26
N CYS A 347 -1.12 -2.58 32.58
CA CYS A 347 -0.35 -1.94 33.63
C CYS A 347 -1.30 -1.53 34.74
N GLU A 348 -1.27 -2.26 35.86
CA GLU A 348 -2.07 -1.93 37.03
C GLU A 348 -1.51 -0.69 37.75
N PRO A 349 -2.37 0.10 38.43
CA PRO A 349 -1.95 1.30 39.14
C PRO A 349 -0.79 1.05 40.11
N ALA A 350 -0.85 -0.05 40.87
CA ALA A 350 0.16 -0.39 41.88
C ALA A 350 1.57 -0.60 41.28
N ALA A 351 1.67 -1.11 40.05
CA ALA A 351 2.94 -1.32 39.37
C ALA A 351 3.39 -0.13 38.52
N ALA A 352 2.47 0.78 38.17
CA ALA A 352 2.76 1.86 37.22
C ALA A 352 3.80 2.86 37.74
N GLU A 353 3.67 3.28 38.99
CA GLU A 353 4.59 4.24 39.61
C GLU A 353 6.00 3.65 39.79
N ASP A 354 6.08 2.37 40.19
CA ASP A 354 7.34 1.63 40.26
C ASP A 354 8.01 1.54 38.90
N ARG A 355 7.25 1.25 37.84
CA ARG A 355 7.78 1.18 36.46
C ARG A 355 8.33 2.53 36.01
N LEU A 356 7.65 3.63 36.27
CA LEU A 356 8.16 4.97 35.94
C LEU A 356 9.40 5.32 36.77
N SER A 357 9.43 4.95 38.05
CA SER A 357 10.59 5.15 38.91
C SER A 357 11.82 4.38 38.42
N VAL A 358 11.63 3.15 37.92
CA VAL A 358 12.69 2.36 37.27
C VAL A 358 13.21 3.05 36.02
N LEU A 359 12.32 3.60 35.17
CA LEU A 359 12.74 4.36 33.99
C LEU A 359 13.61 5.57 34.37
N VAL A 360 13.16 6.36 35.35
CA VAL A 360 13.92 7.53 35.85
C VAL A 360 15.30 7.10 36.34
N ALA A 361 15.38 6.01 37.11
CA ALA A 361 16.64 5.48 37.60
C ALA A 361 17.56 4.98 36.47
N GLN A 362 17.00 4.33 35.44
CA GLN A 362 17.76 3.83 34.28
C GLN A 362 18.34 4.96 33.44
N VAL A 363 17.56 6.02 33.17
CA VAL A 363 18.06 7.19 32.43
C VAL A 363 19.16 7.90 33.23
N ARG A 364 18.98 8.09 34.54
CA ARG A 364 20.03 8.64 35.41
C ARG A 364 21.30 7.79 35.40
N ALA A 365 21.17 6.46 35.31
CA ALA A 365 22.31 5.53 35.28
C ALA A 365 23.13 5.59 34.00
N LEU A 366 22.64 6.22 32.92
CA LEU A 366 23.44 6.50 31.72
C LEU A 366 24.64 7.41 32.03
N GLY A 367 24.54 8.23 33.07
CA GLY A 367 25.66 9.04 33.54
C GLY A 367 26.07 10.16 32.57
N ILE A 368 25.18 10.55 31.65
CA ILE A 368 25.38 11.65 30.69
C ILE A 368 25.64 12.96 31.45
N ASP A 369 26.71 13.67 31.08
CA ASP A 369 27.10 14.91 31.76
C ASP A 369 26.12 16.05 31.49
N ASN A 370 25.76 16.77 32.56
CA ASN A 370 25.05 18.04 32.53
C ASN A 370 25.62 18.95 33.62
N ALA A 371 26.86 19.42 33.44
CA ALA A 371 27.66 20.02 34.51
C ALA A 371 27.02 21.23 35.19
N ASP A 372 26.16 21.94 34.48
CA ASP A 372 25.52 23.17 34.94
C ASP A 372 24.14 22.90 35.61
N ALA A 373 23.67 21.65 35.61
CA ALA A 373 22.48 21.23 36.36
C ALA A 373 22.82 20.85 37.83
N PRO A 374 21.85 20.94 38.77
CA PRO A 374 22.09 20.66 40.19
C PRO A 374 22.71 19.29 40.49
N LEU A 375 22.30 18.25 39.76
CA LEU A 375 22.83 16.88 39.91
C LEU A 375 24.07 16.61 39.05
N ARG A 376 24.52 17.60 38.26
CA ARG A 376 25.64 17.53 37.31
C ARG A 376 25.52 16.42 36.25
N LYS A 377 24.36 15.77 36.18
CA LYS A 377 24.01 14.64 35.29
C LYS A 377 22.64 14.89 34.69
N LEU A 378 22.44 14.43 33.46
CA LEU A 378 21.14 14.49 32.80
C LEU A 378 20.16 13.53 33.50
N THR A 379 18.97 14.02 33.82
CA THR A 379 17.89 13.23 34.42
C THR A 379 16.61 13.40 33.62
N ILE A 380 15.60 12.61 33.94
CA ILE A 380 14.28 12.68 33.33
C ILE A 380 13.23 12.75 34.43
N SER A 381 12.18 13.52 34.18
CA SER A 381 10.98 13.57 35.03
C SER A 381 9.82 12.95 34.28
N ALA A 382 8.93 12.22 34.96
CA ALA A 382 7.78 11.57 34.35
C ALA A 382 6.47 11.80 35.13
N GLY A 383 5.39 12.13 34.41
CA GLY A 383 4.03 12.22 34.95
C GLY A 383 3.12 11.20 34.27
N GLY A 384 2.38 10.40 35.04
CA GLY A 384 1.57 9.32 34.51
C GLY A 384 0.14 9.29 35.05
N VAL A 385 -0.75 8.67 34.28
CA VAL A 385 -2.13 8.38 34.64
C VAL A 385 -2.55 6.99 34.16
N ILE A 386 -3.56 6.42 34.83
CA ILE A 386 -4.16 5.13 34.45
C ILE A 386 -5.44 5.36 33.65
N SER A 387 -5.60 4.57 32.59
CA SER A 387 -6.81 4.55 31.76
C SER A 387 -7.27 3.11 31.54
N ASP A 388 -8.57 2.88 31.54
CA ASP A 388 -9.21 1.63 31.07
C ASP A 388 -9.39 1.61 29.54
N GLY A 389 -8.84 2.61 28.85
CA GLY A 389 -9.00 2.81 27.42
C GLY A 389 -10.28 3.54 27.03
N SER A 390 -11.19 3.90 27.94
CA SER A 390 -12.41 4.66 27.62
C SER A 390 -12.17 6.16 27.41
N HIS A 391 -11.06 6.68 27.94
CA HIS A 391 -10.71 8.09 27.92
C HIS A 391 -10.09 8.53 26.59
N SER A 392 -10.34 9.78 26.19
CA SER A 392 -9.69 10.38 25.03
C SER A 392 -8.20 10.61 25.28
N LEU A 393 -7.40 10.55 24.21
CA LEU A 393 -5.98 10.83 24.31
C LEU A 393 -5.71 12.23 24.85
N SER A 394 -6.50 13.23 24.46
CA SER A 394 -6.37 14.61 24.93
C SER A 394 -6.54 14.77 26.44
N LEU A 395 -7.47 14.03 27.06
CA LEU A 395 -7.66 14.04 28.50
C LEU A 395 -6.45 13.43 29.23
N LEU A 396 -5.94 12.31 28.72
CA LEU A 396 -4.77 11.64 29.28
C LEU A 396 -3.52 12.52 29.19
N TYR A 397 -3.32 13.20 28.06
CA TYR A 397 -2.24 14.18 27.88
C TYR A 397 -2.30 15.28 28.94
N ARG A 398 -3.44 15.94 29.09
CA ARG A 398 -3.61 17.01 30.09
C ARG A 398 -3.32 16.51 31.50
N SER A 399 -3.86 15.34 31.83
CA SER A 399 -3.72 14.78 33.18
C SER A 399 -2.29 14.36 33.50
N ALA A 400 -1.58 13.73 32.54
CA ALA A 400 -0.18 13.36 32.70
C ALA A 400 0.75 14.59 32.75
N ASP A 401 0.44 15.64 31.99
CA ASP A 401 1.20 16.89 31.99
C ASP A 401 1.15 17.58 33.37
N GLU A 402 -0.01 17.58 34.03
CA GLU A 402 -0.14 18.11 35.40
C GLU A 402 0.71 17.33 36.41
N GLN A 403 0.79 15.99 36.27
CA GLN A 403 1.68 15.19 37.11
C GLN A 403 3.15 15.49 36.81
N LEU A 404 3.51 15.61 35.53
CA LEU A 404 4.87 15.93 35.12
C LEU A 404 5.30 17.32 35.63
N TYR A 405 4.39 18.29 35.54
CA TYR A 405 4.60 19.62 36.08
C TYR A 405 4.83 19.61 37.60
N THR A 406 4.07 18.79 38.33
CA THR A 406 4.22 18.62 39.78
C THR A 406 5.58 18.05 40.14
N VAL A 407 6.04 17.00 39.45
CA VAL A 407 7.40 16.46 39.60
C VAL A 407 8.46 17.51 39.32
N LYS A 408 8.33 18.26 38.22
CA LYS A 408 9.28 19.31 37.85
C LYS A 408 9.36 20.43 38.89
N ARG A 409 8.24 20.78 39.55
CA ARG A 409 8.23 21.73 40.67
C ARG A 409 8.76 21.14 41.96
N GLY A 410 8.60 19.84 42.17
CA GLY A 410 9.08 19.09 43.33
C GLY A 410 10.59 18.83 43.36
N GLY A 411 11.34 19.34 42.38
CA GLY A 411 12.79 19.18 42.32
C GLY A 411 13.31 18.31 41.17
N ARG A 412 12.42 17.86 40.26
CA ARG A 412 12.77 17.06 39.06
C ARG A 412 13.35 15.68 39.42
N ASN A 413 13.85 14.93 38.42
CA ASN A 413 14.44 13.60 38.59
C ASN A 413 13.55 12.64 39.39
N GLY A 414 12.28 12.55 39.00
CA GLY A 414 11.28 11.75 39.70
C GLY A 414 10.16 11.30 38.78
N ALA A 415 9.27 10.49 39.33
CA ALA A 415 8.04 10.09 38.68
C ALA A 415 6.86 10.33 39.63
N GLN A 416 5.69 10.60 39.05
CA GLN A 416 4.45 10.67 39.82
C GLN A 416 3.31 10.06 39.02
N LEU A 417 2.53 9.21 39.68
CA LEU A 417 1.23 8.76 39.20
C LEU A 417 0.13 9.61 39.85
N GLY A 418 -0.84 10.07 39.06
CA GLY A 418 -1.95 10.86 39.56
C GLY A 418 -3.31 10.46 38.99
N PRO A 419 -4.39 11.08 39.50
CA PRO A 419 -5.73 10.89 38.98
C PRO A 419 -5.88 11.55 37.61
N LEU A 420 -6.94 11.17 36.90
CA LEU A 420 -7.43 11.93 35.76
C LEU A 420 -7.98 13.27 36.25
N VAL A 421 -7.69 14.34 35.51
CA VAL A 421 -8.19 15.68 35.82
C VAL A 421 -9.64 15.77 35.38
N ASP A 422 -10.49 16.41 36.18
CA ASP A 422 -11.89 16.61 35.81
C ASP A 422 -11.99 17.40 34.50
N SER A 423 -12.81 16.89 33.58
CA SER A 423 -12.97 17.38 32.21
C SER A 423 -13.61 18.76 32.11
#